data_AF-A0AAN9K6I0-F1
#
_entry.id   AF-A0AAN9K6I0-F1
#
_cell.length_a   1.000
_cell.length_b   1.000
_cell.length_c   1.000
_cell.angle_alpha   90.00
_cell.angle_beta   90.00
_cell.angle_gamma   90.00
#
_symmetry.space_group_name_H-M   'P 1'
#
loop_
_entity.id
_entity.type
_entity.pdbx_description
1 polymer ?
#
loop_
_entity_poly.entity_id
_entity_poly.type
_entity_poly.pdbx_seq_one_letter_code
_entity_poly.pdbx_strand_id
1 'polypeptide(L)'
;MGSMNSSLFLCLVLQLAFSYCIHGLDITKYLTDYPEFNKRLTETKLVDKINGLKTVTILPFDDVAMKNLTGMSPEVVKAILSVHVLVDFYDEQKLVMDFQGTHRIETLFQSSGLAKGNQGYIYMSLVGVGTMVFASAVDGKYNVKVKSSVTPEPGSVAIHMVTQPFEVPGIEASVGGAGLAFGDMKNVDHAPIAQPPASSSSSRVQMGLMGVALALASFFF
;
A
#
# COMPACT_ATOMS: atom_id res chain seq x y z
N MET A 1 -57.89 -27.14 14.88
CA MET A 1 -57.29 -26.83 13.56
C MET A 1 -56.53 -25.48 13.51
N GLY A 2 -56.05 -24.89 14.62
CA GLY A 2 -55.45 -23.53 14.62
C GLY A 2 -53.91 -23.44 14.74
N SER A 3 -53.20 -24.50 15.12
CA SER A 3 -51.79 -24.40 15.53
C SER A 3 -50.78 -24.38 14.38
N MET A 4 -51.11 -24.97 13.22
CA MET A 4 -50.14 -25.16 12.12
C MET A 4 -49.80 -23.86 11.39
N ASN A 5 -50.77 -22.94 11.29
CA ASN A 5 -50.61 -21.68 10.56
C ASN A 5 -49.71 -20.69 11.31
N SER A 6 -49.73 -20.73 12.65
CA SER A 6 -48.92 -19.84 13.49
C SER A 6 -47.44 -20.25 13.48
N SER A 7 -47.15 -21.55 13.43
CA SER A 7 -45.78 -22.07 13.27
C SER A 7 -45.19 -21.76 11.89
N LEU A 8 -46.00 -21.84 10.84
CA LEU A 8 -45.59 -21.45 9.49
C LEU A 8 -45.31 -19.95 9.39
N PHE A 9 -46.14 -19.11 10.02
CA PHE A 9 -45.91 -17.67 10.10
C PHE A 9 -44.62 -17.34 10.87
N LEU A 10 -44.38 -18.00 12.01
CA LEU A 10 -43.16 -17.80 12.79
C LEU A 10 -41.92 -18.26 12.00
N CYS A 11 -42.01 -19.36 11.27
CA CYS A 11 -40.94 -19.86 10.41
C CYS A 11 -40.68 -18.92 9.22
N LEU A 12 -41.72 -18.35 8.60
CA LEU A 12 -41.61 -17.40 7.50
C LEU A 12 -40.98 -16.08 7.96
N VAL A 13 -41.38 -15.56 9.14
CA VAL A 13 -40.79 -14.36 9.75
C VAL A 13 -39.32 -14.60 10.14
N LEU A 14 -38.99 -15.79 10.64
CA LEU A 14 -37.61 -16.17 10.94
C LEU A 14 -36.77 -16.27 9.66
N GLN A 15 -37.30 -16.84 8.58
CA GLN A 15 -36.62 -16.89 7.27
C GLN A 15 -36.43 -15.50 6.66
N LEU A 16 -37.40 -14.58 6.82
CA LEU A 16 -37.25 -13.18 6.39
C LEU A 16 -36.23 -12.42 7.23
N ALA A 17 -36.13 -12.72 8.53
CA ALA A 17 -35.12 -12.12 9.43
C ALA A 17 -33.69 -12.57 9.10
N PHE A 18 -33.52 -13.75 8.50
CA PHE A 18 -32.23 -14.26 8.03
C PHE A 18 -31.91 -13.93 6.57
N SER A 19 -32.77 -13.20 5.85
CA SER A 19 -32.41 -12.57 4.58
C SER A 19 -31.43 -11.42 4.84
N TYR A 20 -30.22 -11.77 5.28
CA TYR A 20 -29.08 -10.91 5.09
C TYR A 20 -28.84 -10.85 3.59
N CYS A 21 -29.04 -9.68 2.98
CA CYS A 21 -28.52 -9.40 1.65
C CYS A 21 -27.03 -9.72 1.67
N ILE A 22 -26.65 -10.85 1.08
CA ILE A 22 -25.26 -11.09 0.69
C ILE A 22 -25.05 -10.18 -0.51
N HIS A 23 -24.76 -8.90 -0.24
CA HIS A 23 -24.11 -8.06 -1.22
C HIS A 23 -22.70 -8.63 -1.37
N GLY A 24 -22.54 -9.50 -2.38
CA GLY A 24 -21.23 -9.93 -2.82
C GLY A 24 -20.56 -8.72 -3.45
N LEU A 25 -19.45 -8.29 -2.87
CA LEU A 25 -18.61 -7.29 -3.50
C LEU A 25 -18.04 -7.91 -4.79
N ASP A 26 -17.98 -7.17 -5.89
CA ASP A 26 -17.28 -7.63 -7.09
C ASP A 26 -16.11 -6.70 -7.38
N ILE A 27 -15.01 -6.96 -6.67
CA ILE A 27 -13.88 -6.05 -6.69
C ILE A 27 -13.22 -5.93 -8.06
N THR A 28 -13.33 -6.96 -8.88
CA THR A 28 -12.71 -6.98 -10.21
C THR A 28 -13.29 -5.91 -11.14
N LYS A 29 -14.55 -5.51 -10.93
CA LYS A 29 -15.20 -4.42 -11.66
C LYS A 29 -14.68 -3.04 -11.28
N TYR A 30 -14.26 -2.87 -10.03
CA TYR A 30 -13.75 -1.58 -9.54
C TYR A 30 -12.26 -1.39 -9.81
N LEU A 31 -11.54 -2.47 -10.15
CA LEU A 31 -10.11 -2.46 -10.46
C LEU A 31 -9.82 -2.54 -11.97
N THR A 32 -10.77 -2.13 -12.83
CA THR A 32 -10.57 -2.11 -14.29
C THR A 32 -9.44 -1.17 -14.72
N ASP A 33 -9.23 -0.10 -13.97
CA ASP A 33 -8.17 0.89 -14.22
C ASP A 33 -6.77 0.38 -13.81
N TYR A 34 -6.70 -0.76 -13.11
CA TYR A 34 -5.46 -1.40 -12.62
C TYR A 34 -5.37 -2.86 -13.09
N PRO A 35 -5.23 -3.11 -14.41
CA PRO A 35 -5.37 -4.44 -15.00
C PRO A 35 -4.33 -5.45 -14.49
N GLU A 36 -3.07 -5.05 -14.28
CA GLU A 36 -2.04 -5.95 -13.74
C GLU A 36 -2.33 -6.35 -12.29
N PHE A 37 -2.75 -5.40 -11.46
CA PHE A 37 -3.13 -5.66 -10.07
C PHE A 37 -4.35 -6.61 -9.99
N ASN A 38 -5.38 -6.34 -10.79
CA ASN A 38 -6.59 -7.15 -10.88
C ASN A 38 -6.30 -8.59 -11.34
N LYS A 39 -5.45 -8.74 -12.38
CA LYS A 39 -5.00 -10.05 -12.86
C LYS A 39 -4.31 -10.84 -11.74
N ARG A 40 -3.44 -10.21 -10.97
CA ARG A 40 -2.68 -10.88 -9.89
C ARG A 40 -3.55 -11.25 -8.70
N LEU A 41 -4.54 -10.43 -8.34
CA LEU A 41 -5.54 -10.81 -7.34
C LEU A 41 -6.34 -12.05 -7.77
N THR A 42 -6.65 -12.14 -9.06
CA THR A 42 -7.39 -13.27 -9.63
C THR A 42 -6.54 -14.55 -9.63
N GLU A 43 -5.29 -14.46 -10.09
CA GLU A 43 -4.34 -15.59 -10.09
C GLU A 43 -4.09 -16.14 -8.67
N THR A 44 -4.03 -15.27 -7.66
CA THR A 44 -3.79 -15.64 -6.26
C THR A 44 -5.05 -16.05 -5.48
N LYS A 45 -6.22 -15.99 -6.13
CA LYS A 45 -7.55 -16.22 -5.52
C LYS A 45 -7.82 -15.33 -4.31
N LEU A 46 -7.30 -14.11 -4.31
CA LEU A 46 -7.62 -13.11 -3.29
C LEU A 46 -8.96 -12.44 -3.55
N VAL A 47 -9.40 -12.42 -4.81
CA VAL A 47 -10.73 -11.91 -5.21
C VAL A 47 -11.84 -12.56 -4.39
N ASP A 48 -11.84 -13.89 -4.23
CA ASP A 48 -12.87 -14.59 -3.45
C ASP A 48 -12.89 -14.16 -1.98
N LYS A 49 -11.71 -13.92 -1.40
CA LYS A 49 -11.60 -13.45 -0.01
C LYS A 49 -12.09 -12.02 0.15
N ILE A 50 -11.75 -11.15 -0.79
CA ILE A 50 -12.16 -9.74 -0.79
C ILE A 50 -13.67 -9.63 -0.99
N ASN A 51 -14.20 -10.39 -1.95
CA ASN A 51 -15.62 -10.40 -2.27
C ASN A 51 -16.50 -10.93 -1.12
N GLY A 52 -15.91 -11.68 -0.19
CA GLY A 52 -16.56 -12.12 1.06
C GLY A 52 -16.56 -11.07 2.18
N LEU A 53 -15.85 -9.95 2.02
CA LEU A 53 -15.86 -8.85 2.98
C LEU A 53 -17.05 -7.92 2.72
N LYS A 54 -17.54 -7.29 3.79
CA LYS A 54 -18.59 -6.25 3.70
C LYS A 54 -18.03 -4.91 3.28
N THR A 55 -16.84 -4.60 3.77
CA THR A 55 -16.11 -3.36 3.53
C THR A 55 -14.67 -3.69 3.16
N VAL A 56 -14.08 -2.94 2.23
CA VAL A 56 -12.70 -3.13 1.83
C VAL A 56 -12.10 -1.82 1.35
N THR A 57 -10.83 -1.61 1.67
CA THR A 57 -10.02 -0.56 1.06
C THR A 57 -8.83 -1.18 0.36
N ILE A 58 -8.62 -0.85 -0.91
CA ILE A 58 -7.55 -1.42 -1.73
C ILE A 58 -6.50 -0.37 -2.02
N LEU A 59 -5.24 -0.78 -1.87
CA LEU A 59 -4.08 0.04 -2.10
C LEU A 59 -3.32 -0.45 -3.34
N PRO A 60 -3.84 -0.25 -4.57
CA PRO A 60 -3.09 -0.64 -5.77
C PRO A 60 -1.87 0.26 -5.92
N PHE A 61 -0.84 -0.26 -6.59
CA PHE A 61 0.38 0.49 -6.91
C PHE A 61 0.70 0.37 -8.40
N ASP A 62 1.61 1.21 -8.89
CA ASP A 62 1.96 1.27 -10.31
C ASP A 62 2.35 -0.12 -10.88
N ASP A 63 1.87 -0.43 -12.09
CA ASP A 63 2.09 -1.70 -12.78
C ASP A 63 3.58 -2.06 -12.94
N VAL A 64 4.45 -1.05 -12.97
CA VAL A 64 5.91 -1.24 -13.04
C VAL A 64 6.42 -1.93 -11.77
N ALA A 65 5.95 -1.52 -10.60
CA ALA A 65 6.31 -2.16 -9.34
C ALA A 65 5.69 -3.56 -9.22
N MET A 66 4.51 -3.80 -9.80
CA MET A 66 3.91 -5.14 -9.87
C MET A 66 4.78 -6.12 -10.68
N LYS A 67 5.40 -5.66 -11.77
CA LYS A 67 6.29 -6.51 -12.59
C LYS A 67 7.51 -7.01 -11.82
N ASN A 68 8.02 -6.25 -10.85
CA ASN A 68 9.14 -6.66 -10.01
C ASN A 68 8.82 -7.87 -9.12
N LEU A 69 7.55 -8.19 -8.90
CA LEU A 69 7.11 -9.35 -8.12
C LEU A 69 7.06 -10.66 -8.91
N THR A 70 7.26 -10.61 -10.24
CA THR A 70 7.04 -11.75 -11.15
C THR A 70 8.04 -12.91 -10.96
N GLY A 71 9.11 -12.72 -10.19
CA GLY A 71 10.10 -13.76 -9.86
C GLY A 71 9.90 -14.45 -8.51
N MET A 72 8.90 -14.05 -7.71
CA MET A 72 8.65 -14.58 -6.37
C MET A 72 7.70 -15.79 -6.40
N SER A 73 7.70 -16.60 -5.33
CA SER A 73 6.75 -17.71 -5.21
C SER A 73 5.30 -17.18 -5.12
N PRO A 74 4.31 -17.92 -5.63
CA PRO A 74 2.91 -17.47 -5.60
C PRO A 74 2.41 -17.23 -4.17
N GLU A 75 2.94 -17.94 -3.16
CA GLU A 75 2.58 -17.68 -1.76
C GLU A 75 3.09 -16.32 -1.29
N VAL A 76 4.31 -15.93 -1.67
CA VAL A 76 4.91 -14.64 -1.31
C VAL A 76 4.18 -13.50 -2.01
N VAL A 77 3.89 -13.63 -3.31
CA VAL A 77 3.11 -12.63 -4.06
C VAL A 77 1.73 -12.46 -3.41
N LYS A 78 1.06 -13.57 -3.07
CA LYS A 78 -0.23 -13.52 -2.37
C LYS A 78 -0.14 -12.81 -1.03
N ALA A 79 0.92 -13.06 -0.25
CA ALA A 79 1.14 -12.38 1.03
C ALA A 79 1.29 -10.87 0.84
N ILE A 80 2.12 -10.44 -0.11
CA ILE A 80 2.36 -9.02 -0.42
C ILE A 80 1.06 -8.34 -0.86
N LEU A 81 0.31 -8.96 -1.77
CA LEU A 81 -0.99 -8.42 -2.22
C LEU A 81 -1.99 -8.33 -1.07
N SER A 82 -1.97 -9.30 -0.15
CA SER A 82 -2.86 -9.29 1.02
C SER A 82 -2.55 -8.15 2.00
N VAL A 83 -1.31 -7.64 2.04
CA VAL A 83 -0.96 -6.44 2.84
C VAL A 83 -1.54 -5.17 2.21
N HIS A 84 -1.68 -5.13 0.89
CA HIS A 84 -2.24 -3.98 0.16
C HIS A 84 -3.78 -3.95 0.17
N VAL A 85 -4.41 -4.90 0.86
CA VAL A 85 -5.86 -4.98 0.99
C VAL A 85 -6.21 -4.81 2.46
N LEU A 86 -7.00 -3.80 2.77
CA LEU A 86 -7.46 -3.48 4.11
C LEU A 86 -8.87 -4.03 4.31
N VAL A 87 -9.11 -4.60 5.47
CA VAL A 87 -10.37 -5.32 5.78
C VAL A 87 -11.54 -4.37 6.09
N ASP A 88 -11.28 -3.06 6.15
CA ASP A 88 -12.27 -2.05 6.49
C ASP A 88 -12.26 -0.88 5.49
N PHE A 89 -13.30 -0.05 5.55
CA PHE A 89 -13.49 1.13 4.69
C PHE A 89 -12.84 2.38 5.30
N TYR A 90 -11.79 2.87 4.64
CA TYR A 90 -11.06 4.08 4.99
C TYR A 90 -11.17 5.08 3.85
N ASP A 91 -11.75 6.25 4.15
CA ASP A 91 -11.90 7.35 3.20
C ASP A 91 -11.37 8.64 3.84
N GLU A 92 -10.92 9.58 3.00
CA GLU A 92 -10.31 10.84 3.42
C GLU A 92 -11.20 11.58 4.42
N GLN A 93 -12.53 11.58 4.22
CA GLN A 93 -13.47 12.24 5.13
C GLN A 93 -13.56 11.57 6.49
N LYS A 94 -13.71 10.23 6.52
CA LYS A 94 -13.71 9.47 7.77
C LYS A 94 -12.38 9.65 8.50
N LEU A 95 -11.28 9.67 7.76
CA LEU A 95 -9.96 9.92 8.29
C LEU A 95 -9.84 11.30 8.96
N VAL A 96 -10.25 12.37 8.27
CA VAL A 96 -10.16 13.73 8.83
C VAL A 96 -11.05 13.90 10.06
N MET A 97 -12.24 13.28 10.07
CA MET A 97 -13.22 13.45 11.15
C MET A 97 -12.95 12.55 12.36
N ASP A 98 -12.63 11.27 12.13
CA ASP A 98 -12.55 10.25 13.18
C ASP A 98 -11.11 9.84 13.51
N PHE A 99 -10.14 10.08 12.63
CA PHE A 99 -8.75 9.59 12.75
C PHE A 99 -7.77 10.74 12.99
N GLN A 100 -7.67 11.22 14.23
CA GLN A 100 -6.63 12.17 14.63
C GLN A 100 -5.30 11.45 14.91
N GLY A 101 -4.38 11.53 13.96
CA GLY A 101 -3.00 11.05 14.10
C GLY A 101 -2.73 9.73 13.39
N THR A 102 -1.94 8.86 14.02
CA THR A 102 -1.54 7.57 13.47
C THR A 102 -2.45 6.46 13.97
N HIS A 103 -2.97 5.67 13.04
CA HIS A 103 -3.79 4.50 13.35
C HIS A 103 -3.21 3.22 12.77
N ARG A 104 -3.38 2.14 13.53
CA ARG A 104 -3.01 0.79 13.13
C ARG A 104 -4.19 0.14 12.43
N ILE A 105 -4.00 -0.28 11.20
CA ILE A 105 -5.02 -0.93 10.37
C ILE A 105 -4.67 -2.39 10.17
N GLU A 106 -5.69 -3.24 10.24
CA GLU A 106 -5.60 -4.65 9.89
C GLU A 106 -5.72 -4.85 8.37
N THR A 107 -4.75 -5.57 7.80
CA THR A 107 -4.77 -5.99 6.39
C THR A 107 -5.32 -7.40 6.25
N LEU A 108 -5.68 -7.78 5.03
CA LEU A 108 -6.10 -9.14 4.71
C LEU A 108 -5.01 -10.16 5.03
N PHE A 109 -3.73 -9.75 5.03
CA PHE A 109 -2.63 -10.62 5.43
C PHE A 109 -2.73 -11.01 6.91
N GLN A 110 -3.14 -10.11 7.79
CA GLN A 110 -3.40 -10.45 9.19
C GLN A 110 -4.56 -11.43 9.31
N SER A 111 -5.69 -11.13 8.67
CA SER A 111 -6.89 -11.98 8.73
C SER A 111 -6.69 -13.34 8.04
N SER A 112 -5.64 -13.49 7.23
CA SER A 112 -5.25 -14.78 6.66
C SER A 112 -4.69 -15.76 7.71
N GLY A 113 -4.24 -15.26 8.86
CA GLY A 113 -3.59 -16.05 9.91
C GLY A 113 -2.14 -16.45 9.59
N LEU A 114 -1.61 -16.06 8.43
CA LEU A 114 -0.21 -16.32 8.05
C LEU A 114 0.75 -15.27 8.57
N ALA A 115 0.27 -14.08 8.94
CA ALA A 115 1.10 -12.99 9.43
C ALA A 115 1.70 -13.31 10.79
N LYS A 116 2.99 -13.01 10.98
CA LYS A 116 3.67 -13.08 12.28
C LYS A 116 3.84 -11.68 12.87
N GLY A 117 3.38 -11.49 14.10
CA GLY A 117 3.52 -10.21 14.81
C GLY A 117 2.83 -9.05 14.09
N ASN A 118 3.62 -8.07 13.66
CA ASN A 118 3.10 -6.83 13.03
C ASN A 118 3.08 -6.88 11.49
N GLN A 119 3.43 -8.00 10.86
CA GLN A 119 3.51 -8.10 9.40
C GLN A 119 2.17 -7.88 8.68
N GLY A 120 1.06 -8.18 9.35
CA GLY A 120 -0.30 -8.01 8.81
C GLY A 120 -0.91 -6.65 9.10
N TYR A 121 -0.17 -5.71 9.68
CA TYR A 121 -0.68 -4.39 10.03
C TYR A 121 0.06 -3.31 9.26
N ILE A 122 -0.67 -2.25 8.93
CA ILE A 122 -0.08 -1.00 8.44
C ILE A 122 -0.45 0.13 9.37
N TYR A 123 0.42 1.13 9.44
CA TYR A 123 0.09 2.41 10.03
C TYR A 123 -0.37 3.37 8.95
N MET A 124 -1.42 4.11 9.24
CA MET A 124 -1.96 5.17 8.41
C MET A 124 -1.94 6.46 9.20
N SER A 125 -1.53 7.55 8.58
CA SER A 125 -1.55 8.88 9.19
C SER A 125 -1.92 9.93 8.15
N LEU A 126 -2.54 11.00 8.62
CA LEU A 126 -2.75 12.21 7.84
C LEU A 126 -1.61 13.19 8.12
N VAL A 127 -0.99 13.75 7.08
CA VAL A 127 0.07 14.76 7.22
C VAL A 127 -0.36 16.05 6.53
N GLY A 128 -0.32 17.16 7.28
CA GLY A 128 -0.64 18.50 6.75
C GLY A 128 -2.10 18.64 6.33
N VAL A 129 -2.32 19.10 5.10
CA VAL A 129 -3.64 19.49 4.54
C VAL A 129 -4.40 18.30 3.97
N GLY A 130 -4.36 17.14 4.63
CA GLY A 130 -5.11 15.95 4.19
C GLY A 130 -4.35 14.92 3.37
N THR A 131 -3.01 15.00 3.29
CA THR A 131 -2.26 13.95 2.58
C THR A 131 -2.20 12.67 3.42
N MET A 132 -2.80 11.61 2.90
CA MET A 132 -2.72 10.27 3.49
C MET A 132 -1.34 9.65 3.23
N VAL A 133 -0.69 9.22 4.30
CA VAL A 133 0.57 8.47 4.27
C VAL A 133 0.41 7.15 5.00
N PHE A 134 1.07 6.12 4.48
CA PHE A 134 1.07 4.80 5.05
C PHE A 134 2.48 4.33 5.36
N ALA A 135 2.57 3.43 6.33
CA ALA A 135 3.78 2.74 6.75
C ALA A 135 3.47 1.28 7.03
N SER A 136 4.43 0.39 6.79
CA SER A 136 4.37 -0.97 7.33
C SER A 136 4.48 -0.93 8.85
N ALA A 137 3.68 -1.71 9.59
CA ALA A 137 3.79 -1.74 11.05
C ALA A 137 5.04 -2.48 11.56
N VAL A 138 5.81 -3.10 10.64
CA VAL A 138 7.11 -3.72 10.94
C VAL A 138 8.22 -2.69 10.93
N ASP A 139 8.28 -1.85 9.90
CA ASP A 139 9.34 -0.84 9.72
C ASP A 139 8.98 0.53 10.33
N GLY A 140 7.69 0.85 10.42
CA GLY A 140 7.18 2.11 10.98
C GLY A 140 7.52 3.36 10.17
N LYS A 141 8.10 3.22 8.97
CA LYS A 141 8.47 4.36 8.11
C LYS A 141 7.33 4.74 7.17
N TYR A 142 6.91 6.01 7.21
CA TYR A 142 5.88 6.57 6.32
C TYR A 142 6.45 6.92 4.93
N ASN A 143 6.86 5.89 4.20
CA ASN A 143 7.42 6.00 2.86
C ASN A 143 6.37 5.82 1.75
N VAL A 144 5.19 5.27 2.07
CA VAL A 144 4.11 5.03 1.11
C VAL A 144 3.13 6.21 1.12
N LYS A 145 2.95 6.89 -0.03
CA LYS A 145 2.03 8.03 -0.16
C LYS A 145 0.87 7.67 -1.07
N VAL A 146 -0.27 8.33 -0.89
CA VAL A 146 -1.41 8.24 -1.81
C VAL A 146 -1.18 9.17 -3.00
N LYS A 147 -1.27 8.62 -4.21
CA LYS A 147 -1.17 9.30 -5.50
C LYS A 147 -2.55 9.71 -6.01
N SER A 148 -3.54 8.85 -5.83
CA SER A 148 -4.94 9.11 -6.17
C SER A 148 -5.86 8.30 -5.25
N SER A 149 -7.05 8.83 -5.01
CA SER A 149 -8.10 8.20 -4.22
C SER A 149 -9.37 8.15 -5.06
N VAL A 150 -10.01 6.98 -5.10
CA VAL A 150 -11.27 6.75 -5.79
C VAL A 150 -12.16 5.94 -4.85
N THR A 151 -13.37 6.43 -4.62
CA THR A 151 -14.37 5.77 -3.78
C THR A 151 -15.52 5.35 -4.67
N PRO A 152 -15.43 4.19 -5.36
CA PRO A 152 -16.45 3.76 -6.30
C PRO A 152 -17.78 3.44 -5.60
N GLU A 153 -17.73 2.97 -4.35
CA GLU A 153 -18.90 2.67 -3.55
C GLU A 153 -18.72 3.22 -2.12
N PRO A 154 -19.21 4.44 -1.84
CA PRO A 154 -19.07 5.05 -0.52
C PRO A 154 -19.67 4.19 0.59
N GLY A 155 -18.87 3.87 1.61
CA GLY A 155 -19.26 3.04 2.74
C GLY A 155 -18.93 1.56 2.60
N SER A 156 -18.56 1.09 1.39
CA SER A 156 -18.21 -0.31 1.13
C SER A 156 -16.82 -0.47 0.51
N VAL A 157 -16.49 0.33 -0.52
CA VAL A 157 -15.28 0.18 -1.33
C VAL A 157 -14.54 1.50 -1.50
N ALA A 158 -13.28 1.51 -1.09
CA ALA A 158 -12.35 2.58 -1.37
C ALA A 158 -11.09 2.05 -2.06
N ILE A 159 -10.53 2.83 -2.98
CA ILE A 159 -9.33 2.49 -3.74
C ILE A 159 -8.37 3.68 -3.64
N HIS A 160 -7.26 3.52 -2.92
CA HIS A 160 -6.22 4.54 -2.80
C HIS A 160 -4.96 4.07 -3.48
N MET A 161 -4.67 4.61 -4.66
CA MET A 161 -3.44 4.31 -5.37
C MET A 161 -2.24 4.80 -4.56
N VAL A 162 -1.33 3.89 -4.25
CA VAL A 162 -0.10 4.20 -3.52
C VAL A 162 1.10 4.30 -4.46
N THR A 163 2.08 5.12 -4.07
CA THR A 163 3.27 5.38 -4.88
C THR A 163 4.24 4.19 -4.98
N GLN A 164 4.23 3.30 -4.00
CA GLN A 164 5.18 2.20 -3.90
C GLN A 164 4.61 1.06 -3.04
N PRO A 165 5.09 -0.17 -3.24
CA PRO A 165 4.64 -1.30 -2.44
C PRO A 165 5.11 -1.22 -0.98
N PHE A 166 4.35 -1.83 -0.06
CA PHE A 166 4.75 -1.95 1.34
C PHE A 166 5.94 -2.91 1.52
N GLU A 167 6.96 -2.41 2.21
CA GLU A 167 8.09 -3.23 2.65
C GLU A 167 7.72 -3.94 3.95
N VAL A 168 7.59 -5.27 3.89
CA VAL A 168 7.29 -6.12 5.05
C VAL A 168 8.41 -7.13 5.23
N PRO A 169 9.43 -6.80 6.06
CA PRO A 169 10.54 -7.71 6.31
C PRO A 169 10.09 -9.08 6.85
N GLY A 170 10.63 -10.15 6.25
CA GLY A 170 10.38 -11.53 6.69
C GLY A 170 9.02 -12.08 6.29
N ILE A 171 8.31 -11.45 5.35
CA ILE A 171 7.03 -11.96 4.84
C ILE A 171 7.20 -13.33 4.18
N GLU A 172 8.32 -13.54 3.49
CA GLU A 172 8.74 -14.79 2.86
C GLU A 172 8.89 -15.93 3.87
N ALA A 173 9.50 -15.65 5.03
CA ALA A 173 9.65 -16.62 6.11
C ALA A 173 8.32 -16.92 6.82
N SER A 174 7.32 -16.05 6.68
CA SER A 174 5.99 -16.28 7.25
C SER A 174 5.16 -17.26 6.41
N VAL A 175 5.34 -17.24 5.09
CA VAL A 175 4.62 -18.11 4.15
C VAL A 175 5.42 -19.33 3.68
N GLY A 176 6.58 -19.59 4.28
CA GLY A 176 7.41 -20.75 3.95
C GLY A 176 8.14 -20.65 2.61
N GLY A 177 8.19 -19.45 2.01
CA GLY A 177 8.92 -19.20 0.78
C GLY A 177 10.42 -19.08 1.05
N ALA A 178 11.20 -20.08 0.63
CA ALA A 178 12.64 -19.92 0.49
C ALA A 178 12.91 -19.14 -0.81
N GLY A 179 12.91 -17.79 -0.75
CA GLY A 179 13.14 -16.96 -1.93
C GLY A 179 13.33 -15.48 -1.61
N LEU A 180 14.51 -14.97 -2.00
CA LEU A 180 15.01 -13.59 -2.07
C LEU A 180 14.18 -12.53 -1.31
N ALA A 181 14.71 -12.13 -0.15
CA ALA A 181 14.23 -11.02 0.64
C ALA A 181 14.11 -9.73 -0.19
N PHE A 182 13.16 -8.87 0.19
CA PHE A 182 12.99 -7.48 -0.26
C PHE A 182 14.18 -6.54 0.06
N GLY A 183 15.37 -7.08 0.31
CA GLY A 183 16.57 -6.34 0.68
C GLY A 183 17.54 -6.25 -0.48
N ASP A 184 17.27 -5.37 -1.45
CA ASP A 184 18.28 -4.52 -2.10
C ASP A 184 17.58 -3.55 -3.07
N MET A 185 16.80 -2.61 -2.54
CA MET A 185 16.53 -1.37 -3.30
C MET A 185 17.67 -0.38 -3.00
N LYS A 186 18.89 -0.76 -3.41
CA LYS A 186 19.96 0.22 -3.57
C LYS A 186 19.65 0.99 -4.83
N ASN A 187 19.38 2.28 -4.64
CA ASN A 187 19.52 3.40 -5.57
C ASN A 187 19.61 2.99 -7.05
N VAL A 188 18.57 3.31 -7.84
CA VAL A 188 18.68 3.33 -9.30
C VAL A 188 19.72 4.39 -9.66
N ASP A 189 20.99 3.99 -9.67
CA ASP A 189 22.06 4.77 -10.26
C ASP A 189 21.68 4.93 -11.73
N HIS A 190 21.40 6.18 -12.09
CA HIS A 190 21.35 6.63 -13.47
C HIS A 190 22.57 6.06 -14.20
N ALA A 191 22.33 5.19 -15.19
CA ALA A 191 23.36 4.82 -16.15
C ALA A 191 23.94 6.11 -16.78
N PRO A 192 25.26 6.16 -17.02
CA PRO A 192 25.90 7.38 -17.49
C PRO A 192 25.41 7.70 -18.90
N ILE A 193 24.81 8.89 -19.06
CA ILE A 193 24.56 9.45 -20.38
C ILE A 193 25.93 9.68 -21.02
N ALA A 194 26.20 8.95 -22.09
CA ALA A 194 27.39 9.11 -22.92
C ALA A 194 27.51 10.58 -23.36
N GLN A 195 28.57 11.26 -22.92
CA GLN A 195 28.97 12.53 -23.50
C GLN A 195 29.60 12.29 -24.88
N PRO A 196 29.20 13.02 -25.93
CA PRO A 196 29.83 12.93 -27.24
C PRO A 196 31.28 13.48 -27.21
N PRO A 197 32.17 13.02 -28.10
CA PRO A 197 33.59 13.33 -28.04
C PRO A 197 33.84 14.77 -28.49
N ALA A 198 34.46 15.58 -27.63
CA ALA A 198 35.03 16.87 -28.02
C ALA A 198 36.55 16.83 -27.88
N SER A 199 37.18 17.06 -29.02
CA SER A 199 38.60 17.08 -29.31
C SER A 199 39.41 18.10 -28.51
N SER A 200 40.62 17.70 -28.16
CA SER A 200 41.79 18.47 -27.73
C SER A 200 42.05 19.80 -28.48
N SER A 201 42.45 20.87 -27.76
CA SER A 201 43.74 21.57 -27.96
C SER A 201 43.97 22.77 -27.02
N SER A 202 45.10 22.71 -26.31
CA SER A 202 46.09 23.78 -26.05
C SER A 202 45.79 25.07 -25.24
N SER A 203 46.57 25.16 -24.14
CA SER A 203 47.49 26.26 -23.78
C SER A 203 46.95 27.57 -23.17
N ARG A 204 47.35 27.88 -21.92
CA ARG A 204 48.59 28.64 -21.56
C ARG A 204 48.44 29.39 -20.21
N VAL A 205 49.20 28.95 -19.20
CA VAL A 205 49.99 29.67 -18.17
C VAL A 205 49.50 31.01 -17.54
N GLN A 206 49.39 31.04 -16.20
CA GLN A 206 50.05 31.98 -15.24
C GLN A 206 49.61 31.62 -13.80
N MET A 207 50.40 31.05 -12.89
CA MET A 207 51.50 31.59 -12.05
C MET A 207 51.24 32.96 -11.39
N GLY A 208 51.19 32.97 -10.05
CA GLY A 208 51.28 34.16 -9.17
C GLY A 208 50.42 33.99 -7.89
N LEU A 209 50.94 33.46 -6.78
CA LEU A 209 51.76 34.11 -5.73
C LEU A 209 50.93 34.90 -4.69
N MET A 210 50.82 34.28 -3.50
CA MET A 210 51.01 34.82 -2.14
C MET A 210 50.29 36.11 -1.70
N GLY A 211 49.56 36.02 -0.58
CA GLY A 211 49.10 37.19 0.17
C GLY A 211 48.22 36.88 1.38
N VAL A 212 48.85 36.49 2.50
CA VAL A 212 48.26 36.45 3.84
C VAL A 212 48.11 37.88 4.36
N ALA A 213 46.95 38.25 4.90
CA ALA A 213 46.84 39.34 5.88
C ALA A 213 45.67 39.10 6.84
N LEU A 214 46.06 38.82 8.08
CA LEU A 214 45.26 38.69 9.28
C LEU A 214 45.10 40.09 9.90
N ALA A 215 43.89 40.53 10.26
CA ALA A 215 43.72 41.66 11.18
C ALA A 215 42.36 41.59 11.90
N LEU A 216 42.45 41.34 13.21
CA LEU A 216 41.42 41.53 14.22
C LEU A 216 41.26 43.04 14.50
N ALA A 217 40.03 43.52 14.70
CA ALA A 217 39.75 44.64 15.60
C ALA A 217 38.26 44.71 15.97
N SER A 218 38.01 44.56 17.27
CA SER A 218 36.78 44.86 18.00
C SER A 218 36.44 46.36 17.94
N PHE A 219 35.17 46.73 18.17
CA PHE A 219 34.69 47.70 19.18
C PHE A 219 33.31 48.32 18.82
N PHE A 220 32.36 48.10 19.75
CA PHE A 220 31.26 48.95 20.20
C PHE A 220 30.92 50.25 19.44
N PHE A 221 29.65 50.40 19.04
CA PHE A 221 28.65 51.20 19.78
C PHE A 221 27.23 50.77 19.40
#